data_AF-M3JTQ3-F1
#
_entry.id   AF-M3JTQ3-F1
#
_cell.length_a   1.000
_cell.length_b   1.000
_cell.length_c   1.000
_cell.angle_alpha   90.00
_cell.angle_beta   90.00
_cell.angle_gamma   90.00
#
_symmetry.space_group_name_H-M   'P 1'
#
loop_
_entity.id
_entity.type
_entity.pdbx_description
1 polymer ?
#
loop_
_entity_poly.entity_id
_entity_poly.type
_entity_poly.pdbx_seq_one_letter_code
_entity_poly.pdbx_strand_id
1 'polypeptide(L)'
;MYLMTAILLLLASALAKNILLTNDDGWASTEIRATYYKLKDAGHNVFLVAPVSQRSGYAGKFDLPSSPTLQTNGEFSHPKAAAPSWGHEVDDDHIWYFNGTPASCTAVGLDYIIPTFGDNVKVDLVVSAVNQGNNAGPAAYTGSGTIAGAYIAVYRGYGAVAFSGANSNNSFFKDSLDLNDDKNPSTLYATKVVQLVNQLFKSQGDNPRVLGLGVGLNVNFPPAGYDDEKCLDPSWVFTRMTGEGAYAIGVSFNNDTKSFRSVPKSSEAVRTCSNGDCALPCENHIVSNGLCQSSISAFSVDYSANTSLTSQVKDLLKPLFKT
;
A
#
# COMPACT_ATOMS: atom_id res chain seq x y z
N MET A 1 16.47 -19.84 53.33
CA MET A 1 16.13 -18.56 52.69
C MET A 1 16.52 -18.69 51.21
N TYR A 2 15.66 -19.32 50.41
CA TYR A 2 15.82 -19.39 48.95
C TYR A 2 14.68 -18.59 48.34
N LEU A 3 15.03 -17.42 47.81
CA LEU A 3 14.13 -16.51 47.15
C LEU A 3 13.88 -17.08 45.74
N MET A 4 12.68 -17.61 45.48
CA MET A 4 12.24 -17.92 44.12
C MET A 4 11.98 -16.59 43.41
N THR A 5 12.89 -16.19 42.53
CA THR A 5 12.66 -15.14 41.54
C THR A 5 11.79 -15.74 40.44
N ALA A 6 10.48 -15.58 40.55
CA ALA A 6 9.57 -15.85 39.45
C ALA A 6 9.75 -14.74 38.40
N ILE A 7 10.25 -15.12 37.24
CA ILE A 7 10.49 -14.24 36.09
C ILE A 7 9.14 -13.71 35.59
N LEU A 8 8.97 -12.39 35.63
CA LEU A 8 7.88 -11.68 34.94
C LEU A 8 8.15 -11.75 33.42
N LEU A 9 7.69 -12.81 32.77
CA LEU A 9 7.66 -12.96 31.31
C LEU A 9 6.21 -12.87 30.83
N LEU A 10 5.52 -11.79 31.20
CA LEU A 10 4.13 -11.54 30.83
C LEU A 10 3.98 -10.05 30.60
N LEU A 11 3.95 -9.60 29.33
CA LEU A 11 3.16 -8.46 28.82
C LEU A 11 3.49 -8.05 27.36
N ALA A 12 4.56 -8.56 26.72
CA ALA A 12 4.87 -8.19 25.32
C ALA A 12 4.01 -8.90 24.26
N SER A 13 3.26 -9.94 24.62
CA SER A 13 2.51 -10.78 23.67
C SER A 13 1.20 -10.18 23.15
N ALA A 14 0.73 -9.07 23.71
CA ALA A 14 -0.59 -8.52 23.38
C ALA A 14 -0.64 -7.69 22.07
N LEU A 15 0.50 -7.38 21.44
CA LEU A 15 0.58 -6.55 20.22
C LEU A 15 1.17 -7.25 18.99
N ALA A 16 1.66 -8.49 19.13
CA ALA A 16 2.10 -9.28 17.97
C ALA A 16 0.88 -9.63 17.11
N LYS A 17 0.93 -9.27 15.82
CA LYS A 17 -0.16 -9.42 14.85
C LYS A 17 0.37 -10.07 13.58
N ASN A 18 -0.51 -10.74 12.83
CA ASN A 18 -0.15 -11.34 11.55
C ASN A 18 -0.43 -10.35 10.42
N ILE A 19 0.60 -10.01 9.66
CA ILE A 19 0.55 -9.04 8.58
C ILE A 19 0.91 -9.72 7.26
N LEU A 20 0.08 -9.53 6.25
CA LEU A 20 0.47 -9.80 4.86
C LEU A 20 1.00 -8.51 4.25
N LEU A 21 2.26 -8.51 3.84
CA LEU A 21 2.94 -7.41 3.17
C LEU A 21 3.05 -7.67 1.66
N THR A 22 2.69 -6.70 0.84
CA THR A 22 2.83 -6.72 -0.63
C THR A 22 3.30 -5.36 -1.13
N ASN A 23 3.59 -5.23 -2.42
CA ASN A 23 3.74 -3.95 -3.13
C ASN A 23 3.47 -4.14 -4.63
N ASP A 24 3.76 -3.10 -5.43
CA ASP A 24 3.95 -3.21 -6.87
C ASP A 24 5.38 -2.94 -7.35
N ASP A 25 6.27 -2.44 -6.50
CA ASP A 25 7.68 -2.22 -6.88
C ASP A 25 8.51 -3.49 -7.03
N GLY A 26 8.02 -4.62 -6.52
CA GLY A 26 8.68 -5.91 -6.60
C GLY A 26 9.27 -6.36 -5.27
N TRP A 27 9.30 -7.68 -5.07
CA TRP A 27 9.70 -8.35 -3.83
C TRP A 27 11.16 -8.09 -3.40
N ALA A 28 12.02 -7.70 -4.34
CA ALA A 28 13.44 -7.47 -4.13
C ALA A 28 13.80 -5.98 -4.02
N SER A 29 12.82 -5.09 -4.06
CA SER A 29 13.03 -3.65 -3.88
C SER A 29 13.40 -3.33 -2.42
N THR A 30 14.24 -2.31 -2.22
CA THR A 30 14.72 -1.92 -0.89
C THR A 30 13.60 -1.48 0.06
N GLU A 31 12.62 -0.71 -0.42
CA GLU A 31 11.50 -0.16 0.38
C GLU A 31 10.63 -1.24 1.05
N ILE A 32 10.21 -2.26 0.31
CA ILE A 32 9.41 -3.36 0.88
C ILE A 32 10.24 -4.21 1.84
N ARG A 33 11.54 -4.37 1.59
CA ARG A 33 12.45 -5.10 2.49
C ARG A 33 12.70 -4.34 3.78
N ALA A 34 12.90 -3.02 3.73
CA ALA A 34 12.97 -2.18 4.91
C ALA A 34 11.69 -2.28 5.75
N THR A 35 10.53 -2.21 5.07
CA THR A 35 9.20 -2.34 5.71
C THR A 35 9.03 -3.71 6.37
N TYR A 36 9.40 -4.79 5.69
CA TYR A 36 9.34 -6.15 6.22
C TYR A 36 10.14 -6.28 7.53
N TYR A 37 11.42 -5.90 7.52
CA TYR A 37 12.28 -6.05 8.69
C TYR A 37 11.86 -5.14 9.83
N LYS A 38 11.49 -3.88 9.58
CA LYS A 38 11.02 -2.98 10.65
C LYS A 38 9.71 -3.48 11.30
N LEU A 39 8.78 -4.06 10.52
CA LEU A 39 7.57 -4.68 11.09
C LEU A 39 7.89 -5.95 11.90
N LYS A 40 8.85 -6.76 11.46
CA LYS A 40 9.35 -7.93 12.22
C LYS A 40 10.04 -7.51 13.52
N ASP A 41 10.90 -6.49 13.47
CA ASP A 41 11.59 -5.91 14.64
C ASP A 41 10.60 -5.33 15.65
N ALA A 42 9.45 -4.82 15.19
CA ALA A 42 8.35 -4.38 16.04
C ALA A 42 7.57 -5.53 16.71
N GLY A 43 7.94 -6.79 16.44
CA GLY A 43 7.36 -7.99 17.06
C GLY A 43 6.17 -8.59 16.31
N HIS A 44 5.88 -8.15 15.09
CA HIS A 44 4.82 -8.72 14.28
C HIS A 44 5.26 -9.98 13.53
N ASN A 45 4.30 -10.84 13.22
CA ASN A 45 4.50 -11.93 12.28
C ASN A 45 4.15 -11.42 10.88
N VAL A 46 5.13 -11.35 9.98
CA VAL A 46 4.95 -10.74 8.65
C VAL A 46 5.19 -11.80 7.60
N PHE A 47 4.31 -11.88 6.60
CA PHE A 47 4.51 -12.62 5.35
C PHE A 47 4.60 -11.61 4.22
N LEU A 48 5.75 -11.52 3.56
CA LEU A 48 5.92 -10.73 2.34
C LEU A 48 5.55 -11.60 1.14
N VAL A 49 4.56 -11.18 0.35
CA VAL A 49 4.21 -11.81 -0.92
C VAL A 49 4.05 -10.72 -1.95
N ALA A 50 5.00 -10.60 -2.88
CA ALA A 50 5.06 -9.50 -3.82
C ALA A 50 5.42 -9.93 -5.25
N PRO A 51 5.16 -9.09 -6.26
CA PRO A 51 5.53 -9.38 -7.64
C PRO A 51 7.02 -9.68 -7.80
N VAL A 52 7.34 -10.63 -8.68
CA VAL A 52 8.73 -10.94 -9.07
C VAL A 52 9.43 -9.80 -9.82
N SER A 53 8.67 -8.83 -10.34
CA SER A 53 9.17 -7.66 -11.03
C SER A 53 8.23 -6.47 -10.85
N GLN A 54 8.76 -5.25 -10.93
CA GLN A 54 8.02 -3.99 -10.95
C GLN A 54 6.74 -4.03 -11.81
N ARG A 55 5.61 -3.66 -11.20
CA ARG A 55 4.24 -3.61 -11.76
C ARG A 55 3.54 -2.27 -11.53
N SER A 56 4.30 -1.19 -11.32
CA SER A 56 3.76 0.19 -11.32
C SER A 56 2.89 0.43 -12.55
N GLY A 57 1.70 1.02 -12.34
CA GLY A 57 0.74 1.29 -13.40
C GLY A 57 -0.17 0.12 -13.78
N TYR A 58 -0.06 -1.05 -13.13
CA TYR A 58 -0.92 -2.21 -13.43
C TYR A 58 -2.32 -2.09 -12.82
N ALA A 59 -2.57 -1.09 -11.98
CA ALA A 59 -3.87 -0.82 -11.36
C ALA A 59 -4.49 -2.10 -10.74
N GLY A 60 -5.82 -2.24 -10.83
CA GLY A 60 -6.58 -3.41 -10.39
C GLY A 60 -6.44 -4.66 -11.27
N LYS A 61 -5.46 -4.75 -12.18
CA LYS A 61 -5.27 -5.93 -13.02
C LYS A 61 -5.02 -7.16 -12.15
N PHE A 62 -5.66 -8.27 -12.49
CA PHE A 62 -5.53 -9.54 -11.77
C PHE A 62 -5.00 -10.62 -12.74
N ASP A 63 -3.69 -10.85 -12.73
CA ASP A 63 -3.07 -11.88 -13.56
C ASP A 63 -2.40 -12.96 -12.71
N LEU A 64 -2.48 -14.19 -13.18
CA LEU A 64 -1.76 -15.34 -12.65
C LEU A 64 -0.73 -15.82 -13.68
N PRO A 65 0.39 -16.43 -13.25
CA PRO A 65 1.37 -16.97 -14.18
C PRO A 65 0.78 -18.11 -15.00
N SER A 66 0.99 -18.08 -16.31
CA SER A 66 0.57 -19.14 -17.24
C SER A 66 1.59 -20.28 -17.37
N SER A 67 2.73 -20.19 -16.67
CA SER A 67 3.83 -21.14 -16.71
C SER A 67 4.33 -21.45 -15.29
N PRO A 68 4.78 -22.69 -15.00
CA PRO A 68 5.41 -23.01 -13.72
C PRO A 68 6.79 -22.37 -13.55
N THR A 69 7.36 -21.77 -14.60
CA THR A 69 8.67 -21.11 -14.57
C THR A 69 8.63 -19.70 -15.14
N LEU A 70 9.56 -18.87 -14.69
CA LEU A 70 9.75 -17.51 -15.19
C LEU A 70 10.28 -17.53 -16.62
N GLN A 71 9.62 -16.77 -17.49
CA GLN A 71 10.01 -16.66 -18.90
C GLN A 71 11.11 -15.60 -19.12
N THR A 72 11.26 -14.69 -18.16
CA THR A 72 12.30 -13.67 -18.11
C THR A 72 12.94 -13.66 -16.73
N ASN A 73 14.07 -12.98 -16.56
CA ASN A 73 14.55 -12.71 -15.22
C ASN A 73 13.51 -11.88 -14.45
N GLY A 74 13.48 -12.07 -13.13
CA GLY A 74 12.90 -11.11 -12.21
C GLY A 74 13.66 -9.78 -12.24
N GLU A 75 13.14 -8.82 -11.50
CA GLU A 75 13.80 -7.53 -11.36
C GLU A 75 15.18 -7.65 -10.71
N PHE A 76 16.09 -6.73 -11.03
CA PHE A 76 17.49 -6.80 -10.61
C PHE A 76 18.19 -8.11 -11.04
N SER A 77 17.67 -8.77 -12.09
CA SER A 77 18.08 -10.12 -12.51
C SER A 77 17.92 -11.19 -11.42
N HIS A 78 16.95 -11.01 -10.52
CA HIS A 78 16.72 -11.82 -9.35
C HIS A 78 15.23 -12.12 -9.12
N PRO A 79 14.79 -13.38 -9.23
CA PRO A 79 15.53 -14.58 -9.68
C PRO A 79 15.79 -14.61 -11.20
N LYS A 80 16.53 -15.60 -11.69
CA LYS A 80 16.81 -15.76 -13.13
C LYS A 80 15.63 -16.40 -13.87
N ALA A 81 15.56 -16.19 -15.18
CA ALA A 81 14.67 -16.93 -16.07
C ALA A 81 14.85 -18.45 -15.86
N ALA A 82 13.78 -19.21 -16.12
CA ALA A 82 13.65 -20.64 -15.82
C ALA A 82 13.60 -21.03 -14.34
N ALA A 83 13.79 -20.10 -13.38
CA ALA A 83 13.40 -20.33 -11.99
C ALA A 83 11.88 -20.55 -11.88
N PRO A 84 11.37 -21.16 -10.78
CA PRO A 84 9.94 -21.29 -10.54
C PRO A 84 9.19 -19.96 -10.66
N SER A 85 7.93 -19.97 -11.10
CA SER A 85 7.14 -18.74 -11.24
C SER A 85 6.71 -18.12 -9.92
N TRP A 86 7.02 -18.78 -8.80
CA TRP A 86 6.86 -18.30 -7.44
C TRP A 86 7.80 -19.08 -6.53
N GLY A 87 8.19 -18.50 -5.40
CA GLY A 87 9.09 -19.13 -4.43
C GLY A 87 9.43 -18.18 -3.29
N HIS A 88 10.26 -18.63 -2.35
CA HIS A 88 10.68 -17.84 -1.19
C HIS A 88 12.20 -17.70 -1.09
N GLU A 89 12.67 -16.80 -0.22
CA GLU A 89 14.09 -16.74 0.15
C GLU A 89 14.53 -18.03 0.83
N VAL A 90 15.76 -18.45 0.57
CA VAL A 90 16.33 -19.65 1.21
C VAL A 90 16.48 -19.48 2.71
N ASP A 91 16.81 -18.25 3.13
CA ASP A 91 17.11 -17.93 4.54
C ASP A 91 15.90 -17.38 5.30
N ASP A 92 14.76 -17.16 4.62
CA ASP A 92 13.52 -16.64 5.21
C ASP A 92 12.28 -17.14 4.44
N ASP A 93 11.58 -18.11 5.01
CA ASP A 93 10.37 -18.71 4.44
C ASP A 93 9.11 -17.82 4.58
N HIS A 94 9.25 -16.60 5.08
CA HIS A 94 8.18 -15.60 5.10
C HIS A 94 8.31 -14.57 3.96
N ILE A 95 9.36 -14.63 3.14
CA ILE A 95 9.57 -13.71 2.02
C ILE A 95 9.39 -14.43 0.69
N TRP A 96 8.30 -14.12 0.00
CA TRP A 96 7.87 -14.78 -1.23
C TRP A 96 7.83 -13.82 -2.42
N TYR A 97 8.27 -14.31 -3.58
CA TYR A 97 7.96 -13.73 -4.87
C TYR A 97 6.89 -14.52 -5.59
N PHE A 98 6.07 -13.83 -6.39
CA PHE A 98 5.07 -14.42 -7.24
C PHE A 98 5.04 -13.72 -8.60
N ASN A 99 5.01 -14.47 -9.70
CA ASN A 99 4.92 -13.90 -11.05
C ASN A 99 3.47 -13.52 -11.42
N GLY A 100 2.95 -12.52 -10.72
CA GLY A 100 1.62 -11.97 -10.94
C GLY A 100 1.57 -10.46 -10.69
N THR A 101 0.36 -9.92 -10.68
CA THR A 101 0.10 -8.52 -10.30
C THR A 101 0.02 -8.35 -8.78
N PRO A 102 0.09 -7.12 -8.25
CA PRO A 102 -0.03 -6.86 -6.81
C PRO A 102 -1.33 -7.43 -6.20
N ALA A 103 -2.45 -7.29 -6.92
CA ALA A 103 -3.74 -7.85 -6.51
C ALA A 103 -3.69 -9.39 -6.43
N SER A 104 -3.05 -10.05 -7.40
CA SER A 104 -2.89 -11.51 -7.37
C SER A 104 -1.93 -11.99 -6.29
N CYS A 105 -0.87 -11.23 -5.98
CA CYS A 105 0.07 -11.55 -4.90
C CYS A 105 -0.63 -11.52 -3.54
N THR A 106 -1.45 -10.50 -3.32
CA THR A 106 -2.30 -10.42 -2.13
C THR A 106 -3.24 -11.63 -2.04
N ALA A 107 -3.88 -11.99 -3.15
CA ALA A 107 -4.81 -13.12 -3.18
C ALA A 107 -4.10 -14.45 -2.88
N VAL A 108 -2.98 -14.74 -3.55
CA VAL A 108 -2.19 -15.97 -3.32
C VAL A 108 -1.61 -16.01 -1.90
N GLY A 109 -1.22 -14.85 -1.35
CA GLY A 109 -0.83 -14.73 0.05
C GLY A 109 -1.92 -15.23 1.01
N LEU A 110 -3.15 -14.75 0.81
CA LEU A 110 -4.32 -15.08 1.63
C LEU A 110 -4.87 -16.49 1.37
N ASP A 111 -4.88 -16.95 0.13
CA ASP A 111 -5.58 -18.18 -0.29
C ASP A 111 -4.69 -19.42 -0.26
N TYR A 112 -3.36 -19.26 -0.35
CA TYR A 112 -2.45 -20.39 -0.51
C TYR A 112 -1.22 -20.30 0.39
N ILE A 113 -0.45 -19.22 0.34
CA ILE A 113 0.85 -19.15 1.04
C ILE A 113 0.66 -19.25 2.56
N ILE A 114 -0.13 -18.35 3.15
CA ILE A 114 -0.35 -18.34 4.60
C ILE A 114 -1.09 -19.61 5.06
N PRO A 115 -2.16 -20.07 4.38
CA PRO A 115 -2.79 -21.35 4.72
C PRO A 115 -1.88 -22.57 4.67
N THR A 116 -0.94 -22.62 3.72
CA THR A 116 -0.11 -23.81 3.47
C THR A 116 1.21 -23.79 4.26
N PHE A 117 1.86 -22.63 4.35
CA PHE A 117 3.21 -22.49 4.91
C PHE A 117 3.25 -21.68 6.20
N GLY A 118 2.19 -20.93 6.51
CA GLY A 118 2.10 -20.09 7.71
C GLY A 118 1.17 -20.64 8.79
N ASP A 119 1.02 -21.96 8.89
CA ASP A 119 0.10 -22.64 9.84
C ASP A 119 -1.35 -22.12 9.80
N ASN A 120 -1.76 -21.54 8.67
CA ASN A 120 -3.07 -20.92 8.50
C ASN A 120 -3.38 -19.86 9.58
N VAL A 121 -2.38 -19.08 9.98
CA VAL A 121 -2.58 -17.97 10.92
C VAL A 121 -3.59 -16.96 10.35
N LYS A 122 -4.43 -16.42 11.23
CA LYS A 122 -5.39 -15.37 10.86
C LYS A 122 -4.64 -14.07 10.56
N VAL A 123 -4.75 -13.56 9.33
CA VAL A 123 -4.24 -12.23 8.95
C VAL A 123 -5.07 -11.12 9.61
N ASP A 124 -4.39 -10.24 10.35
CA ASP A 124 -4.99 -9.11 11.06
C ASP A 124 -5.02 -7.83 10.22
N LEU A 125 -4.03 -7.65 9.34
CA LEU A 125 -3.90 -6.49 8.45
C LEU A 125 -3.15 -6.87 7.16
N VAL A 126 -3.57 -6.31 6.03
CA VAL A 126 -2.78 -6.31 4.80
C VAL A 126 -2.10 -4.94 4.64
N VAL A 127 -0.80 -4.95 4.41
CA VAL A 127 0.00 -3.75 4.16
C VAL A 127 0.51 -3.82 2.73
N SER A 128 0.23 -2.80 1.93
CA SER A 128 0.76 -2.66 0.58
C SER A 128 1.73 -1.47 0.57
N ALA A 129 3.04 -1.73 0.60
CA ALA A 129 4.03 -0.71 1.00
C ALA A 129 5.48 -1.03 0.61
N VAL A 130 6.38 -0.04 0.66
CA VAL A 130 6.09 1.39 0.42
C VAL A 130 6.33 1.61 -1.08
N ASN A 131 5.34 2.17 -1.77
CA ASN A 131 5.48 2.51 -3.18
C ASN A 131 6.51 3.63 -3.36
N GLN A 132 7.30 3.56 -4.41
CA GLN A 132 8.18 4.64 -4.87
C GLN A 132 7.42 5.60 -5.80
N GLY A 133 7.19 6.80 -5.31
CA GLY A 133 6.27 7.78 -5.89
C GLY A 133 4.92 7.78 -5.17
N ASN A 134 4.28 8.94 -5.10
CA ASN A 134 2.99 9.08 -4.42
C ASN A 134 1.80 8.57 -5.26
N ASN A 135 0.85 7.93 -4.59
CA ASN A 135 -0.43 7.48 -5.12
C ASN A 135 -1.57 8.30 -4.51
N ALA A 136 -1.50 9.63 -4.68
CA ALA A 136 -2.44 10.57 -4.12
C ALA A 136 -3.54 10.95 -5.12
N GLY A 137 -4.76 11.10 -4.60
CA GLY A 137 -5.94 11.54 -5.34
C GLY A 137 -6.65 10.44 -6.13
N PRO A 138 -7.79 10.77 -6.77
CA PRO A 138 -8.68 9.77 -7.38
C PRO A 138 -8.07 9.06 -8.60
N ALA A 139 -7.18 9.76 -9.34
CA ALA A 139 -6.48 9.19 -10.48
C ALA A 139 -5.61 7.98 -10.08
N ALA A 140 -5.01 8.01 -8.89
CA ALA A 140 -4.16 6.93 -8.40
C ALA A 140 -4.95 5.64 -8.18
N TYR A 141 -6.22 5.70 -7.75
CA TYR A 141 -7.06 4.51 -7.56
C TYR A 141 -7.34 3.73 -8.84
N THR A 142 -7.23 4.39 -10.00
CA THR A 142 -7.39 3.75 -11.31
C THR A 142 -6.07 3.29 -11.95
N GLY A 143 -4.92 3.60 -11.33
CA GLY A 143 -3.59 3.36 -11.92
C GLY A 143 -2.60 2.62 -11.02
N SER A 144 -2.74 2.72 -9.70
CA SER A 144 -1.76 2.25 -8.72
C SER A 144 -1.89 0.75 -8.45
N GLY A 145 -0.78 0.02 -8.58
CA GLY A 145 -0.69 -1.37 -8.15
C GLY A 145 -0.61 -1.49 -6.63
N THR A 146 0.07 -0.56 -5.96
CA THR A 146 0.11 -0.49 -4.49
C THR A 146 -1.29 -0.32 -3.89
N ILE A 147 -2.13 0.59 -4.39
CA ILE A 147 -3.53 0.70 -3.94
C ILE A 147 -4.28 -0.60 -4.23
N ALA A 148 -4.10 -1.20 -5.41
CA ALA A 148 -4.79 -2.44 -5.78
C ALA A 148 -4.48 -3.62 -4.84
N GLY A 149 -3.24 -3.73 -4.35
CA GLY A 149 -2.85 -4.73 -3.35
C GLY A 149 -3.63 -4.59 -2.04
N ALA A 150 -3.79 -3.36 -1.52
CA ALA A 150 -4.64 -3.13 -0.35
C ALA A 150 -6.13 -3.31 -0.68
N TYR A 151 -6.56 -2.81 -1.83
CA TYR A 151 -7.96 -2.79 -2.25
C TYR A 151 -8.58 -4.20 -2.30
N ILE A 152 -7.88 -5.17 -2.90
CA ILE A 152 -8.40 -6.55 -3.01
C ILE A 152 -8.55 -7.22 -1.63
N ALA A 153 -7.70 -6.87 -0.66
CA ALA A 153 -7.84 -7.34 0.71
C ALA A 153 -9.09 -6.75 1.38
N VAL A 154 -9.33 -5.45 1.24
CA VAL A 154 -10.53 -4.78 1.75
C VAL A 154 -11.79 -5.36 1.12
N TYR A 155 -11.77 -5.61 -0.18
CA TYR A 155 -12.87 -6.22 -0.92
C TYR A 155 -13.22 -7.62 -0.41
N ARG A 156 -12.22 -8.33 0.15
CA ARG A 156 -12.35 -9.66 0.77
C ARG A 156 -12.60 -9.60 2.28
N GLY A 157 -12.81 -8.41 2.84
CA GLY A 157 -13.12 -8.22 4.24
C GLY A 157 -11.92 -8.19 5.18
N TYR A 158 -10.71 -7.97 4.71
CA TYR A 158 -9.53 -7.73 5.54
C TYR A 158 -9.32 -6.22 5.72
N GLY A 159 -8.83 -5.78 6.88
CA GLY A 159 -8.34 -4.41 6.99
C GLY A 159 -7.06 -4.25 6.16
N ALA A 160 -6.92 -3.14 5.44
CA ALA A 160 -5.70 -2.89 4.67
C ALA A 160 -5.28 -1.42 4.61
N VAL A 161 -3.97 -1.21 4.45
CA VAL A 161 -3.37 0.11 4.25
C VAL A 161 -2.42 0.08 3.05
N ALA A 162 -2.59 1.02 2.13
CA ALA A 162 -1.64 1.32 1.07
C ALA A 162 -0.72 2.48 1.51
N PHE A 163 0.58 2.32 1.37
CA PHE A 163 1.58 3.34 1.68
C PHE A 163 2.42 3.67 0.45
N SER A 164 2.59 4.96 0.20
CA SER A 164 3.39 5.49 -0.91
C SER A 164 4.31 6.60 -0.42
N GLY A 165 5.54 6.67 -0.90
CA GLY A 165 6.51 7.72 -0.56
C GLY A 165 6.89 8.54 -1.78
N ALA A 166 7.14 9.84 -1.62
CA ALA A 166 7.44 10.71 -2.75
C ALA A 166 8.80 10.41 -3.41
N ASN A 167 9.76 9.90 -2.64
CA ASN A 167 11.08 9.54 -3.14
C ASN A 167 11.00 8.41 -4.17
N SER A 168 11.86 8.47 -5.20
CA SER A 168 11.88 7.51 -6.29
C SER A 168 13.28 6.94 -6.49
N ASN A 169 13.56 5.78 -5.89
CA ASN A 169 14.82 5.07 -6.07
C ASN A 169 14.61 3.55 -6.01
N ASN A 170 14.33 2.95 -7.17
CA ASN A 170 14.13 1.50 -7.22
C ASN A 170 15.47 0.78 -7.22
N SER A 171 15.91 0.38 -6.03
CA SER A 171 17.19 -0.25 -5.80
C SER A 171 17.03 -1.69 -5.33
N PHE A 172 18.07 -2.48 -5.57
CA PHE A 172 18.14 -3.85 -5.11
C PHE A 172 18.49 -3.89 -3.63
N PHE A 173 17.68 -4.58 -2.83
CA PHE A 173 17.83 -4.59 -1.37
C PHE A 173 19.22 -5.03 -0.89
N LYS A 174 19.88 -5.95 -1.60
CA LYS A 174 21.22 -6.44 -1.19
C LYS A 174 22.31 -5.37 -1.30
N ASP A 175 22.09 -4.36 -2.13
CA ASP A 175 23.08 -3.30 -2.38
C ASP A 175 22.78 -2.04 -1.56
N SER A 176 21.52 -1.83 -1.14
CA SER A 176 21.04 -0.52 -0.67
C SER A 176 20.31 -0.54 0.68
N LEU A 177 19.98 -1.71 1.22
CA LEU A 177 19.28 -1.80 2.50
C LEU A 177 20.22 -1.46 3.67
N ASP A 178 19.91 -0.38 4.39
CA ASP A 178 20.55 -0.05 5.67
C ASP A 178 19.50 0.40 6.69
N LEU A 179 19.12 -0.52 7.58
CA LEU A 179 18.09 -0.30 8.61
C LEU A 179 18.53 0.65 9.74
N ASN A 180 19.82 0.99 9.82
CA ASN A 180 20.39 1.90 10.83
C ASN A 180 20.53 3.34 10.33
N ASP A 181 20.38 3.56 9.02
CA ASP A 181 20.40 4.89 8.43
C ASP A 181 18.99 5.49 8.42
N ASP A 182 18.64 6.21 9.48
CA ASP A 182 17.33 6.85 9.64
C ASP A 182 17.10 8.01 8.64
N LYS A 183 18.12 8.43 7.88
CA LYS A 183 17.97 9.40 6.78
C LYS A 183 17.74 8.74 5.43
N ASN A 184 17.98 7.44 5.32
CA ASN A 184 17.62 6.69 4.13
C ASN A 184 16.07 6.67 4.01
N PRO A 185 15.49 7.14 2.89
CA PRO A 185 14.04 7.20 2.73
C PRO A 185 13.35 5.86 3.00
N SER A 186 13.97 4.74 2.63
CA SER A 186 13.40 3.40 2.86
C SER A 186 13.26 3.04 4.33
N THR A 187 14.28 3.37 5.14
CA THR A 187 14.28 3.15 6.59
C THR A 187 13.35 4.12 7.30
N LEU A 188 13.34 5.39 6.87
CA LEU A 188 12.47 6.43 7.41
C LEU A 188 11.00 6.07 7.18
N TYR A 189 10.60 5.78 5.94
CA TYR A 189 9.22 5.43 5.63
C TYR A 189 8.79 4.12 6.26
N ALA A 190 9.63 3.08 6.27
CA ALA A 190 9.36 1.84 6.99
C ALA A 190 9.09 2.08 8.49
N THR A 191 9.84 2.99 9.12
CA THR A 191 9.62 3.39 10.52
C THR A 191 8.26 4.09 10.70
N LYS A 192 7.84 4.95 9.77
CA LYS A 192 6.51 5.58 9.77
C LYS A 192 5.39 4.58 9.52
N VAL A 193 5.61 3.55 8.68
CA VAL A 193 4.67 2.43 8.51
C VAL A 193 4.45 1.71 9.83
N VAL A 194 5.54 1.33 10.53
CA VAL A 194 5.46 0.70 11.86
C VAL A 194 4.71 1.58 12.85
N GLN A 195 4.98 2.89 12.88
CA GLN A 195 4.28 3.83 13.75
C GLN A 195 2.76 3.79 13.53
N LEU A 196 2.31 3.87 12.27
CA LEU A 196 0.89 3.87 11.95
C LEU A 196 0.24 2.51 12.23
N VAL A 197 0.88 1.40 11.83
CA VAL A 197 0.38 0.03 12.06
C VAL A 197 0.24 -0.26 13.55
N ASN A 198 1.24 0.09 14.36
CA ASN A 198 1.16 -0.07 15.81
C ASN A 198 0.06 0.78 16.43
N GLN A 199 -0.13 2.01 15.94
CA GLN A 199 -1.22 2.86 16.42
C GLN A 199 -2.59 2.27 16.07
N LEU A 200 -2.75 1.70 14.88
CA LEU A 200 -3.97 1.00 14.49
C LEU A 200 -4.26 -0.18 15.41
N PHE A 201 -3.29 -1.06 15.66
CA PHE A 201 -3.48 -2.22 16.54
C PHE A 201 -3.66 -1.85 18.01
N LYS A 202 -3.00 -0.80 18.48
CA LYS A 202 -3.25 -0.24 19.81
C LYS A 202 -4.68 0.29 19.94
N SER A 203 -5.15 1.03 18.92
CA SER A 203 -6.52 1.58 18.89
C SER A 203 -7.59 0.51 18.65
N GLN A 204 -7.24 -0.63 18.05
CA GLN A 204 -8.15 -1.76 17.87
C GLN A 204 -8.74 -2.21 19.22
N GLY A 205 -7.92 -2.26 20.28
CA GLY A 205 -8.35 -2.78 21.58
C GLY A 205 -8.95 -4.19 21.43
N ASP A 206 -10.13 -4.39 21.99
CA ASP A 206 -10.85 -5.67 21.94
C ASP A 206 -11.69 -5.85 20.66
N ASN A 207 -11.65 -4.90 19.72
CA ASN A 207 -12.42 -5.03 18.48
C ASN A 207 -11.91 -6.22 17.65
N PRO A 208 -12.80 -7.01 17.03
CA PRO A 208 -12.40 -8.20 16.27
C PRO A 208 -11.63 -7.87 14.97
N ARG A 209 -11.65 -6.60 14.55
CA ARG A 209 -11.02 -6.08 13.34
C ARG A 209 -10.39 -4.71 13.63
N VAL A 210 -9.26 -4.44 13.00
CA VAL A 210 -8.54 -3.17 13.11
C VAL A 210 -9.19 -2.04 12.31
N LEU A 211 -9.84 -2.38 11.19
CA LEU A 211 -10.63 -1.48 10.36
C LEU A 211 -12.01 -2.07 10.09
N GLY A 212 -13.00 -1.21 9.82
CA GLY A 212 -14.35 -1.62 9.46
C GLY A 212 -14.40 -2.44 8.17
N LEU A 213 -15.45 -3.23 7.99
CA LEU A 213 -15.65 -3.98 6.74
C LEU A 213 -15.78 -3.01 5.55
N GLY A 214 -15.10 -3.36 4.46
CA GLY A 214 -15.10 -2.55 3.25
C GLY A 214 -14.32 -1.23 3.37
N VAL A 215 -13.58 -0.99 4.47
CA VAL A 215 -12.79 0.22 4.70
C VAL A 215 -11.29 -0.09 4.68
N GLY A 216 -10.53 0.73 3.96
CA GLY A 216 -9.07 0.73 3.98
C GLY A 216 -8.50 2.14 4.09
N LEU A 217 -7.18 2.25 4.21
CA LEU A 217 -6.48 3.53 4.25
C LEU A 217 -5.50 3.68 3.08
N ASN A 218 -5.36 4.90 2.58
CA ASN A 218 -4.32 5.33 1.65
C ASN A 218 -3.44 6.37 2.32
N VAL A 219 -2.14 6.15 2.31
CA VAL A 219 -1.16 6.96 3.01
C VAL A 219 -0.09 7.40 2.02
N ASN A 220 0.21 8.70 1.98
CA ASN A 220 1.28 9.24 1.15
C ASN A 220 2.26 10.04 2.02
N PHE A 221 3.55 9.72 1.88
CA PHE A 221 4.63 10.45 2.54
C PHE A 221 5.15 11.58 1.63
N PRO A 222 5.56 12.73 2.19
CA PRO A 222 6.22 13.78 1.43
C PRO A 222 7.67 13.37 1.11
N PRO A 223 8.38 14.10 0.23
CA PRO A 223 9.83 13.96 0.11
C PRO A 223 10.48 14.03 1.49
N ALA A 224 11.38 13.10 1.79
CA ALA A 224 11.99 12.98 3.10
C ALA A 224 13.41 12.41 3.03
N GLY A 225 14.12 12.49 4.16
CA GLY A 225 15.46 11.92 4.28
C GLY A 225 16.47 12.66 3.41
N TYR A 226 17.33 11.92 2.71
CA TYR A 226 18.35 12.55 1.85
C TYR A 226 17.80 13.36 0.67
N ASP A 227 16.56 13.12 0.22
CA ASP A 227 15.97 13.93 -0.86
C ASP A 227 15.35 15.23 -0.32
N ASP A 228 15.04 15.29 0.98
CA ASP A 228 14.66 16.52 1.69
C ASP A 228 15.05 16.44 3.17
N GLU A 229 16.27 16.90 3.49
CA GLU A 229 16.81 16.84 4.85
C GLU A 229 16.04 17.71 5.86
N LYS A 230 15.14 18.59 5.40
CA LYS A 230 14.24 19.34 6.29
C LYS A 230 13.08 18.49 6.77
N CYS A 231 12.85 17.33 6.16
CA CYS A 231 11.79 16.41 6.48
C CYS A 231 12.33 15.05 6.92
N LEU A 232 12.59 14.92 8.23
CA LEU A 232 13.08 13.67 8.84
C LEU A 232 12.02 12.93 9.67
N ASP A 233 10.93 13.61 10.05
CA ASP A 233 9.79 13.01 10.75
C ASP A 233 8.49 13.68 10.30
N PRO A 234 7.90 13.21 9.18
CA PRO A 234 6.71 13.85 8.66
C PRO A 234 5.51 13.65 9.59
N SER A 235 4.81 14.76 9.87
CA SER A 235 3.61 14.77 10.72
C SER A 235 2.38 14.22 9.97
N TRP A 236 1.40 13.70 10.70
CA TRP A 236 0.20 13.09 10.11
C TRP A 236 -0.93 14.10 9.92
N VAL A 237 -1.59 14.06 8.77
CA VAL A 237 -2.78 14.86 8.47
C VAL A 237 -3.87 13.95 7.90
N PHE A 238 -5.06 13.97 8.50
CA PHE A 238 -6.22 13.32 7.89
C PHE A 238 -6.66 14.10 6.66
N THR A 239 -6.87 13.38 5.57
CA THR A 239 -7.14 13.93 4.25
C THR A 239 -8.30 13.23 3.57
N ARG A 240 -8.68 13.78 2.42
CA ARG A 240 -9.56 13.17 1.43
C ARG A 240 -8.85 13.11 0.08
N MET A 241 -9.30 12.23 -0.80
CA MET A 241 -8.70 12.08 -2.14
C MET A 241 -9.08 13.20 -3.10
N THR A 242 -10.34 13.65 -3.07
CA THR A 242 -10.82 14.76 -3.91
C THR A 242 -10.58 16.11 -3.25
N GLY A 243 -10.55 17.18 -4.03
CA GLY A 243 -10.42 18.55 -3.51
C GLY A 243 -9.30 19.33 -4.20
N GLU A 244 -8.86 20.42 -3.58
CA GLU A 244 -7.84 21.28 -4.16
C GLU A 244 -6.53 20.52 -4.42
N GLY A 245 -5.98 20.63 -5.63
CA GLY A 245 -4.79 19.88 -6.04
C GLY A 245 -5.05 18.46 -6.57
N ALA A 246 -6.27 17.92 -6.43
CA ALA A 246 -6.65 16.69 -7.12
C ALA A 246 -6.68 16.90 -8.64
N TYR A 247 -6.20 15.92 -9.40
CA TYR A 247 -6.17 15.99 -10.87
C TYR A 247 -6.63 14.67 -11.50
N ALA A 248 -7.09 14.77 -12.74
CA ALA A 248 -7.28 13.63 -13.64
C ALA A 248 -6.02 13.42 -14.51
N ILE A 249 -5.92 12.26 -15.16
CA ILE A 249 -4.82 11.98 -16.10
C ILE A 249 -5.20 12.54 -17.47
N GLY A 250 -4.37 13.44 -18.00
CA GLY A 250 -4.46 13.95 -19.36
C GLY A 250 -3.24 13.55 -20.20
N VAL A 251 -3.27 13.93 -21.47
CA VAL A 251 -2.15 13.71 -22.41
C VAL A 251 -1.72 15.02 -23.05
N SER A 252 -0.42 15.17 -23.27
CA SER A 252 0.15 16.24 -24.10
C SER A 252 1.05 15.65 -25.18
N PHE A 253 1.04 16.24 -26.37
CA PHE A 253 1.92 15.86 -27.47
C PHE A 253 3.15 16.77 -27.48
N ASN A 254 4.34 16.17 -27.43
CA ASN A 254 5.60 16.87 -27.62
C ASN A 254 5.95 16.87 -29.11
N ASN A 255 5.95 18.06 -29.72
CA ASN A 255 6.17 18.21 -31.15
C ASN A 255 7.63 17.97 -31.57
N ASP A 256 8.59 18.10 -30.65
CA ASP A 256 10.02 17.91 -30.92
C ASP A 256 10.37 16.42 -30.94
N THR A 257 9.87 15.68 -29.95
CA THR A 257 10.10 14.24 -29.83
C THR A 257 9.06 13.39 -30.56
N LYS A 258 8.04 14.03 -31.16
CA LYS A 258 6.88 13.37 -31.80
C LYS A 258 6.23 12.31 -30.91
N SER A 259 6.13 12.57 -29.61
CA SER A 259 5.67 11.60 -28.61
C SER A 259 4.61 12.18 -27.67
N PHE A 260 3.82 11.31 -27.06
CA PHE A 260 2.86 11.68 -26.03
C PHE A 260 3.47 11.51 -24.64
N ARG A 261 3.06 12.36 -23.70
CA ARG A 261 3.32 12.19 -22.27
C ARG A 261 2.05 12.40 -21.44
N SER A 262 1.97 11.68 -20.33
CA SER A 262 0.96 11.92 -19.30
C SER A 262 1.18 13.29 -18.66
N VAL A 263 0.10 14.03 -18.41
CA VAL A 263 0.12 15.30 -17.68
C VAL A 263 -1.06 15.38 -16.72
N PRO A 264 -0.90 16.04 -15.56
CA PRO A 264 -2.03 16.36 -14.71
C PRO A 264 -3.06 17.22 -15.46
N LYS A 265 -4.34 16.85 -15.38
CA LYS A 265 -5.45 17.59 -15.95
C LYS A 265 -6.38 18.03 -14.83
N SER A 266 -6.44 19.34 -14.58
CA SER A 266 -7.44 19.93 -13.70
C SER A 266 -8.84 19.62 -14.21
N SER A 267 -9.73 19.16 -13.33
CA SER A 267 -11.12 18.87 -13.61
C SER A 267 -11.97 19.24 -12.40
N GLU A 268 -13.15 19.80 -12.64
CA GLU A 268 -14.11 20.06 -11.56
C GLU A 268 -14.59 18.75 -10.93
N ALA A 269 -14.72 17.68 -11.71
CA ALA A 269 -15.20 16.38 -11.23
C ALA A 269 -14.33 15.77 -10.12
N VAL A 270 -13.00 15.98 -10.13
CA VAL A 270 -12.10 15.48 -9.08
C VAL A 270 -12.01 16.44 -7.88
N ARG A 271 -12.63 17.61 -7.96
CA ARG A 271 -12.72 18.61 -6.90
C ARG A 271 -14.09 18.63 -6.22
N THR A 272 -15.12 18.10 -6.88
CA THR A 272 -16.47 18.01 -6.34
C THR A 272 -16.48 17.19 -5.05
N CYS A 273 -17.04 17.76 -3.98
CA CYS A 273 -17.33 17.00 -2.77
C CYS A 273 -18.74 16.39 -2.86
N SER A 274 -18.82 15.11 -3.20
CA SER A 274 -20.08 14.36 -3.11
C SER A 274 -20.09 13.34 -1.97
N ASN A 275 -18.92 12.81 -1.59
CA ASN A 275 -18.76 11.79 -0.55
C ASN A 275 -17.63 12.17 0.41
N GLY A 276 -17.70 11.68 1.64
CA GLY A 276 -16.70 11.91 2.69
C GLY A 276 -16.82 13.27 3.38
N ASP A 277 -15.82 13.59 4.21
CA ASP A 277 -15.75 14.87 4.92
C ASP A 277 -15.14 15.96 4.02
N CYS A 278 -15.92 17.00 3.72
CA CYS A 278 -15.47 18.10 2.87
C CYS A 278 -14.54 19.10 3.56
N ALA A 279 -14.43 19.07 4.89
CA ALA A 279 -13.53 19.93 5.64
C ALA A 279 -12.07 19.45 5.58
N LEU A 280 -11.84 18.18 5.21
CA LEU A 280 -10.50 17.63 5.10
C LEU A 280 -9.76 18.16 3.87
N PRO A 281 -8.45 18.44 3.98
CA PRO A 281 -7.62 18.81 2.85
C PRO A 281 -7.38 17.62 1.89
N CYS A 282 -7.04 17.93 0.65
CA CYS A 282 -6.72 16.93 -0.36
C CYS A 282 -5.34 16.29 -0.11
N GLU A 283 -5.20 14.98 -0.35
CA GLU A 283 -3.93 14.25 -0.27
C GLU A 283 -2.81 14.94 -1.06
N ASN A 284 -3.09 15.29 -2.32
CA ASN A 284 -2.12 15.90 -3.23
C ASN A 284 -1.57 17.20 -2.65
N HIS A 285 -2.45 18.03 -2.09
CA HIS A 285 -2.06 19.30 -1.49
C HIS A 285 -1.15 19.07 -0.27
N ILE A 286 -1.49 18.12 0.59
CA ILE A 286 -0.71 17.84 1.81
C ILE A 286 0.70 17.36 1.49
N VAL A 287 0.86 16.43 0.56
CA VAL A 287 2.19 15.87 0.29
C VAL A 287 3.06 16.74 -0.62
N SER A 288 2.49 17.73 -1.30
CA SER A 288 3.22 18.64 -2.19
C SER A 288 3.43 20.06 -1.64
N ASN A 289 2.97 20.36 -0.42
CA ASN A 289 3.04 21.73 0.13
C ASN A 289 4.40 22.10 0.75
N GLY A 290 5.31 21.13 0.90
CA GLY A 290 6.64 21.34 1.50
C GLY A 290 6.66 21.52 3.02
N LEU A 291 5.56 21.18 3.72
CA LEU A 291 5.44 21.31 5.17
C LEU A 291 5.83 20.05 5.95
N CYS A 292 6.46 19.07 5.29
CA CYS A 292 6.80 17.77 5.88
C CYS A 292 5.58 17.07 6.54
N GLN A 293 4.55 16.85 5.73
CA GLN A 293 3.28 16.26 6.16
C GLN A 293 2.93 15.03 5.32
N SER A 294 2.47 13.99 6.00
CA SER A 294 1.95 12.75 5.41
C SER A 294 0.43 12.76 5.43
N SER A 295 -0.18 12.36 4.33
CA SER A 295 -1.62 12.26 4.20
C SER A 295 -2.12 10.89 4.66
N ILE A 296 -3.29 10.86 5.30
CA ILE A 296 -4.03 9.63 5.63
C ILE A 296 -5.48 9.83 5.19
N SER A 297 -5.93 9.08 4.18
CA SER A 297 -7.33 9.07 3.77
C SER A 297 -7.94 7.69 3.92
N ALA A 298 -9.18 7.63 4.39
CA ALA A 298 -9.97 6.41 4.31
C ALA A 298 -10.61 6.26 2.93
N PHE A 299 -10.65 5.02 2.41
CA PHE A 299 -11.51 4.65 1.28
C PHE A 299 -12.53 3.57 1.69
N SER A 300 -13.59 3.49 0.90
CA SER A 300 -14.56 2.40 0.94
C SER A 300 -14.61 1.69 -0.42
N VAL A 301 -14.97 0.40 -0.40
CA VAL A 301 -15.18 -0.42 -1.61
C VAL A 301 -16.64 -0.43 -2.10
N ASP A 302 -17.54 0.31 -1.44
CA ASP A 302 -18.90 0.54 -1.95
C ASP A 302 -18.89 1.71 -2.93
N TYR A 303 -18.90 1.39 -4.23
CA TYR A 303 -18.89 2.37 -5.32
C TYR A 303 -20.27 2.91 -5.68
N SER A 304 -21.33 2.43 -5.05
CA SER A 304 -22.67 2.92 -5.34
C SER A 304 -22.72 4.43 -5.08
N ALA A 305 -23.30 5.18 -6.02
CA ALA A 305 -23.49 6.60 -5.82
C ALA A 305 -24.37 6.84 -4.58
N ASN A 306 -24.04 7.84 -3.76
CA ASN A 306 -24.85 8.15 -2.58
C ASN A 306 -26.30 8.49 -2.96
N THR A 307 -27.17 8.56 -1.95
CA THR A 307 -28.60 8.78 -2.14
C THR A 307 -28.92 10.06 -2.90
N SER A 308 -28.16 11.15 -2.70
CA SER A 308 -28.35 12.41 -3.41
C SER A 308 -28.05 12.26 -4.90
N LEU A 309 -26.88 11.72 -5.25
CA LEU A 309 -26.48 11.51 -6.64
C LEU A 309 -27.41 10.49 -7.34
N THR A 310 -27.75 9.40 -6.65
CA THR A 310 -28.67 8.38 -7.16
C THR A 310 -30.05 8.98 -7.44
N SER A 311 -30.54 9.90 -6.61
CA SER A 311 -31.84 10.54 -6.84
C SER A 311 -31.83 11.43 -8.08
N GLN A 312 -30.74 12.20 -8.31
CA GLN A 312 -30.58 12.99 -9.52
C GLN A 312 -30.68 12.12 -10.78
N VAL A 313 -30.03 10.95 -10.80
CA VAL A 313 -30.10 10.01 -11.93
C VAL A 313 -31.50 9.39 -12.06
N LYS A 314 -32.14 9.01 -10.94
CA LYS A 314 -33.51 8.46 -10.96
C LYS A 314 -34.52 9.43 -11.55
N ASP A 315 -34.42 10.72 -11.23
CA ASP A 315 -35.33 11.74 -11.78
C ASP A 315 -35.19 11.86 -13.29
N LEU A 316 -33.96 11.80 -13.82
CA LEU A 316 -33.69 11.80 -15.25
C LEU A 316 -34.25 10.56 -15.97
N LEU A 317 -34.17 9.40 -15.31
CA LEU A 317 -34.62 8.12 -15.86
C LEU A 317 -36.09 7.80 -15.54
N LYS A 318 -36.80 8.68 -14.81
CA LYS A 318 -38.18 8.47 -14.37
C LYS A 318 -39.13 8.00 -15.48
N PRO A 319 -39.08 8.51 -16.73
CA PRO A 319 -39.96 8.04 -17.80
C PRO A 319 -39.78 6.56 -18.18
N LEU A 320 -38.62 5.95 -17.88
CA LEU A 320 -38.34 4.53 -18.13
C LEU A 320 -38.94 3.63 -17.05
N PHE A 321 -39.08 4.12 -15.83
CA PHE A 321 -39.55 3.37 -14.67
C PHE A 321 -41.03 3.68 -14.37
N LYS A 322 -41.89 3.57 -15.39
CA LYS A 322 -43.35 3.66 -15.19
C LYS A 322 -43.79 2.48 -14.31
N THR A 323 -44.21 2.79 -13.09
CA THR A 323 -45.07 1.91 -12.27
C THR A 323 -46.41 1.71 -12.93
#